data_AF-X5D991-F1
#
_entry.id   AF-X5D991-F1
#
_cell.length_a   1.000
_cell.length_b   1.000
_cell.length_c   1.000
_cell.angle_alpha   90.00
_cell.angle_beta   90.00
_cell.angle_gamma   90.00
#
_symmetry.space_group_name_H-M   'P 1'
#
loop_
_entity.id
_entity.type
_entity.pdbx_description
1 polymer ?
#
loop_
_entity_poly.entity_id
_entity_poly.type
_entity_poly.pdbx_seq_one_letter_code
_entity_poly.pdbx_strand_id
1 'polypeptide(L)'
;MLRGGRRGQLGWHSWAAGPGSLLAWLILASGRGLEQAGWILTELEQSATVMKSGGLPSLGLTLANVTSDLNRKNVTCWAENDVGRAEVSVQVNVSFPASVQLHTAVEMHHWCIPFSVDGQPAPSLRWLFNGSVLNETSFIFTEFLEPAANETVRHGCLRLNQPTHVNNGNYTLLAANPFGQASASIMAAFMDNPFEFNPEDPIPVSFSPVDTNSTSGDPVEKKDETPFGVSVAVGLAVFACLFLSTLLLVLNKCGRRNKFGINRPAVLAPEDGLAMSLHFMTLGGSSLSPTEGKGSGLQGHIIENPQYFSDACVHHIKRRDIVLKWELGEGAFGKVFLAECHNLLPEQDKMLVAVKALKEASESARQDFQREAELLTMLQHQHIVRFFGVCTEGRPLLMVFEYMRHGDLNRFLRSHGPDAKLLAGGEDVAPGPLGLGQLLAVASQVAAGMVYLAGLHFVHRDLATRNCLVGQGLVVKIGDFGMSRDIYSTDYYRVGGRTMLPIRWMPPESILYRKFTTESDVWSFGVVLWEIFTYGKQPWYQLSNTEAIDCITQGRELERPRACPPEVYAIMRGCWQREPQQRHSIKDVHARLQALAQAPPVYLDVLG
;
A
#
# COMPACT_ATOMS: atom_id res chain seq x y z
N MET A 1 33.59 43.07 0.53
CA MET A 1 34.84 42.97 1.33
C MET A 1 34.72 41.77 2.26
N LEU A 2 35.69 40.86 2.24
CA LEU A 2 36.03 39.95 3.35
C LEU A 2 37.44 39.41 3.09
N ARG A 3 38.26 39.28 4.14
CA ARG A 3 39.66 38.79 4.07
C ARG A 3 39.76 37.46 4.82
N GLY A 4 40.44 36.47 4.22
CA GLY A 4 41.06 35.35 4.94
C GLY A 4 40.31 34.02 4.95
N GLY A 5 40.84 33.02 4.24
CA GLY A 5 40.45 31.62 4.34
C GLY A 5 41.20 30.73 3.34
N ARG A 6 41.93 29.72 3.81
CA ARG A 6 42.70 28.78 2.93
C ARG A 6 41.85 27.61 2.42
N ARG A 7 40.73 27.90 1.76
CA ARG A 7 39.98 26.97 0.91
C ARG A 7 39.47 27.75 -0.29
N GLY A 8 39.44 27.14 -1.47
CA GLY A 8 38.92 27.78 -2.68
C GLY A 8 37.49 28.26 -2.44
N GLN A 9 37.26 29.57 -2.58
CA GLN A 9 35.93 30.15 -2.45
C GLN A 9 35.29 30.23 -3.82
N LEU A 10 34.15 29.54 -3.97
CA LEU A 10 33.23 29.68 -5.09
C LEU A 10 32.10 30.62 -4.65
N GLY A 11 31.96 31.76 -5.33
CA GLY A 11 30.91 32.75 -5.09
C GLY A 11 29.89 32.76 -6.21
N TRP A 12 28.64 33.05 -5.89
CA TRP A 12 27.52 33.05 -6.83
C TRP A 12 26.72 34.36 -6.77
N HIS A 13 26.17 34.75 -7.90
CA HIS A 13 25.06 35.70 -8.00
C HIS A 13 23.93 35.04 -8.81
N SER A 14 22.69 35.14 -8.33
CA SER A 14 21.51 34.59 -8.99
C SER A 14 20.33 35.54 -8.73
N TRP A 15 19.53 35.78 -9.76
CA TRP A 15 18.28 36.55 -9.66
C TRP A 15 17.11 35.60 -9.92
N ALA A 16 15.98 35.81 -9.24
CA ALA A 16 14.76 35.05 -9.55
C ALA A 16 14.20 35.51 -10.90
N ALA A 17 13.77 34.56 -11.74
CA ALA A 17 13.35 34.83 -13.11
C ALA A 17 12.02 34.15 -13.46
N GLY A 18 11.27 34.74 -14.40
CA GLY A 18 10.02 34.17 -14.92
C GLY A 18 10.24 33.27 -16.14
N PRO A 19 9.20 32.63 -16.69
CA PRO A 19 9.32 31.79 -17.87
C PRO A 19 9.78 32.61 -19.08
N GLY A 20 10.61 32.02 -19.94
CA GLY A 20 11.21 32.69 -21.10
C GLY A 20 12.34 33.68 -20.77
N SER A 21 12.70 33.83 -19.49
CA SER A 21 13.81 34.70 -19.07
C SER A 21 15.20 34.11 -19.35
N LEU A 22 16.22 34.96 -19.25
CA LEU A 22 17.63 34.57 -19.20
C LEU A 22 18.07 34.40 -17.73
N LEU A 23 18.66 33.24 -17.41
CA LEU A 23 19.37 33.01 -16.15
C LEU A 23 20.87 32.92 -16.43
N ALA A 24 21.67 33.68 -15.70
CA ALA A 24 23.12 33.68 -15.85
C ALA A 24 23.81 33.53 -14.49
N TRP A 25 24.80 32.64 -14.44
CA TRP A 25 25.68 32.43 -13.30
C TRP A 25 27.12 32.68 -13.72
N LEU A 26 27.86 33.38 -12.86
CA LEU A 26 29.30 33.57 -12.98
C LEU A 26 29.97 32.94 -11.77
N ILE A 27 30.97 32.09 -12.01
CA ILE A 27 31.78 31.43 -11.01
C ILE A 27 33.21 31.92 -11.09
N LEU A 28 33.78 32.23 -9.93
CA LEU A 28 35.20 32.48 -9.72
C LEU A 28 35.80 31.26 -9.02
N ALA A 29 36.59 30.47 -9.74
CA ALA A 29 37.34 29.35 -9.18
C ALA A 29 38.71 29.84 -8.68
N SER A 30 39.07 29.51 -7.44
CA SER A 30 40.30 29.99 -6.80
C SER A 30 41.07 28.87 -6.09
N GLY A 31 42.35 28.69 -6.43
CA GLY A 31 43.21 27.64 -5.85
C GLY A 31 44.63 27.68 -6.42
N ARG A 32 45.60 27.09 -5.69
CA ARG A 32 46.91 26.73 -6.27
C ARG A 32 46.77 25.39 -7.01
N GLY A 33 47.44 25.26 -8.16
CA GLY A 33 47.42 24.05 -8.97
C GLY A 33 46.08 23.76 -9.66
N LEU A 34 45.23 24.77 -9.87
CA LEU A 34 43.91 24.57 -10.47
C LEU A 34 44.05 24.16 -11.95
N GLU A 35 43.81 22.87 -12.25
CA GLU A 35 44.00 22.29 -13.58
C GLU A 35 42.74 22.36 -14.43
N GLN A 36 41.59 22.02 -13.85
CA GLN A 36 40.32 21.88 -14.57
C GLN A 36 39.13 22.43 -13.77
N ALA A 37 38.11 22.88 -14.49
CA ALA A 37 36.81 23.23 -13.93
C ALA A 37 35.72 23.06 -15.00
N GLY A 38 34.49 22.77 -14.57
CA GLY A 38 33.39 22.53 -15.49
C GLY A 38 32.01 22.53 -14.84
N TRP A 39 31.01 22.17 -15.65
CA TRP A 39 29.60 22.14 -15.28
C TRP A 39 29.02 20.75 -15.51
N ILE A 40 28.22 20.25 -14.56
CA ILE A 40 27.39 19.05 -14.71
C ILE A 40 25.95 19.54 -14.93
N LEU A 41 25.41 19.32 -16.13
CA LEU A 41 24.13 19.90 -16.59
C LEU A 41 23.19 18.86 -17.21
N THR A 42 23.36 17.58 -16.85
CA THR A 42 22.66 16.42 -17.44
C THR A 42 21.13 16.52 -17.42
N GLU A 43 20.54 17.19 -16.42
CA GLU A 43 19.10 17.43 -16.33
C GLU A 43 18.63 18.72 -17.03
N LEU A 44 19.55 19.62 -17.39
CA LEU A 44 19.25 20.99 -17.83
C LEU A 44 19.31 21.14 -19.35
N GLU A 45 20.19 20.37 -20.02
CA GLU A 45 20.41 20.40 -21.47
C GLU A 45 19.18 19.90 -22.28
N GLN A 46 18.17 19.29 -21.64
CA GLN A 46 16.89 18.90 -22.27
C GLN A 46 15.79 19.99 -22.16
N SER A 47 15.92 20.95 -21.24
CA SER A 47 14.83 21.88 -20.89
C SER A 47 15.17 23.38 -21.06
N ALA A 48 16.43 23.73 -21.32
CA ALA A 48 16.84 25.09 -21.68
C ALA A 48 17.97 25.08 -22.72
N THR A 49 18.11 26.18 -23.45
CA THR A 49 19.29 26.41 -24.29
C THR A 49 20.49 26.80 -23.43
N VAL A 50 21.50 25.94 -23.41
CA VAL A 50 22.70 26.08 -22.56
C VAL A 50 23.83 26.78 -23.32
N MET A 51 24.29 27.92 -22.80
CA MET A 51 25.49 28.61 -23.30
C MET A 51 26.56 28.65 -22.20
N LYS A 52 27.72 28.06 -22.47
CA LYS A 52 28.90 28.06 -21.58
C LYS A 52 29.87 29.14 -22.09
N SER A 53 30.43 29.95 -21.20
CA SER A 53 31.33 31.06 -21.57
C SER A 53 32.50 31.21 -20.58
N GLY A 54 33.56 31.89 -21.02
CA GLY A 54 34.77 32.07 -20.20
C GLY A 54 35.67 30.83 -20.11
N GLY A 55 36.60 30.88 -19.17
CA GLY A 55 37.64 29.88 -18.92
C GLY A 55 38.38 30.23 -17.62
N LEU A 56 39.23 29.34 -17.11
CA LEU A 56 39.90 29.53 -15.81
C LEU A 56 40.59 30.92 -15.71
N PRO A 57 40.35 31.68 -14.63
CA PRO A 57 39.68 31.33 -13.38
C PRO A 57 38.15 31.61 -13.34
N SER A 58 37.54 32.11 -14.42
CA SER A 58 36.13 32.55 -14.44
C SER A 58 35.27 31.79 -15.46
N LEU A 59 34.37 30.94 -14.98
CA LEU A 59 33.41 30.22 -15.82
C LEU A 59 32.03 30.87 -15.74
N GLY A 60 31.44 31.15 -16.90
CA GLY A 60 30.07 31.62 -17.06
C GLY A 60 29.15 30.51 -17.58
N LEU A 61 27.91 30.52 -17.11
CA LEU A 61 26.82 29.70 -17.62
C LEU A 61 25.60 30.59 -17.83
N THR A 62 24.98 30.51 -19.00
CA THR A 62 23.72 31.19 -19.31
C THR A 62 22.72 30.16 -19.81
N LEU A 63 21.55 30.09 -19.17
CA LEU A 63 20.38 29.38 -19.66
C LEU A 63 19.42 30.38 -20.31
N ALA A 64 19.05 30.09 -21.56
CA ALA A 64 18.04 30.83 -22.29
C ALA A 64 16.79 29.96 -22.53
N ASN A 65 15.64 30.61 -22.69
CA ASN A 65 14.34 29.98 -22.87
C ASN A 65 13.93 29.06 -21.69
N VAL A 66 14.07 29.58 -20.47
CA VAL A 66 13.80 28.85 -19.21
C VAL A 66 12.30 28.55 -19.05
N THR A 67 11.92 27.27 -18.90
CA THR A 67 10.55 26.82 -18.58
C THR A 67 10.35 26.57 -17.07
N SER A 68 9.11 26.29 -16.66
CA SER A 68 8.76 25.87 -15.29
C SER A 68 9.47 24.58 -14.86
N ASP A 69 9.77 23.69 -15.80
CA ASP A 69 10.34 22.35 -15.56
C ASP A 69 11.76 22.38 -14.99
N LEU A 70 12.43 23.54 -15.10
CA LEU A 70 13.75 23.81 -14.56
C LEU A 70 13.72 24.23 -13.08
N ASN A 71 12.54 24.53 -12.53
CA ASN A 71 12.44 24.96 -11.14
C ASN A 71 12.86 23.84 -10.17
N ARG A 72 13.59 24.19 -9.11
CA ARG A 72 14.24 23.27 -8.14
C ARG A 72 15.29 22.31 -8.71
N LYS A 73 15.61 22.36 -10.00
CA LYS A 73 16.71 21.58 -10.60
C LYS A 73 18.08 22.10 -10.13
N ASN A 74 19.06 21.21 -9.98
CA ASN A 74 20.41 21.57 -9.57
C ASN A 74 21.28 21.95 -10.77
N VAL A 75 21.92 23.12 -10.69
CA VAL A 75 23.10 23.48 -11.48
C VAL A 75 24.32 23.14 -10.62
N THR A 76 25.13 22.16 -11.03
CA THR A 76 26.35 21.77 -10.32
C THR A 76 27.59 22.21 -11.08
N CYS A 77 28.50 22.89 -10.41
CA CYS A 77 29.85 23.17 -10.90
C CYS A 77 30.87 22.28 -10.18
N TRP A 78 32.01 22.06 -10.82
CA TRP A 78 33.15 21.38 -10.22
C TRP A 78 34.47 22.03 -10.61
N ALA A 79 35.48 21.85 -9.77
CA ALA A 79 36.85 22.33 -9.96
C ALA A 79 37.84 21.31 -9.37
N GLU A 80 38.99 21.12 -10.01
CA GLU A 80 39.94 20.06 -9.68
C GLU A 80 41.40 20.54 -9.77
N ASN A 81 42.20 20.06 -8.81
CA ASN A 81 43.65 20.28 -8.74
C ASN A 81 44.36 19.01 -8.27
N ASP A 82 45.68 19.08 -8.11
CA ASP A 82 46.58 17.99 -7.66
C ASP A 82 46.15 17.30 -6.33
N VAL A 83 45.23 17.90 -5.57
CA VAL A 83 44.72 17.40 -4.28
C VAL A 83 43.33 16.74 -4.41
N GLY A 84 42.63 16.97 -5.53
CA GLY A 84 41.35 16.37 -5.87
C GLY A 84 40.28 17.36 -6.30
N ARG A 85 39.07 16.83 -6.51
CA ARG A 85 37.90 17.54 -7.03
C ARG A 85 36.98 18.07 -5.94
N ALA A 86 36.48 19.28 -6.13
CA ALA A 86 35.46 19.92 -5.31
C ALA A 86 34.24 20.29 -6.16
N GLU A 87 33.03 20.12 -5.61
CA GLU A 87 31.77 20.39 -6.31
C GLU A 87 30.86 21.30 -5.47
N VAL A 88 30.07 22.15 -6.14
CA VAL A 88 29.04 23.00 -5.51
C VAL A 88 27.79 23.02 -6.40
N SER A 89 26.63 22.81 -5.80
CA SER A 89 25.33 22.84 -6.47
C SER A 89 24.48 24.02 -6.01
N VAL A 90 23.70 24.59 -6.93
CA VAL A 90 22.69 25.63 -6.67
C VAL A 90 21.36 25.18 -7.30
N GLN A 91 20.26 25.27 -6.55
CA GLN A 91 18.93 25.06 -7.12
C GLN A 91 18.48 26.28 -7.94
N VAL A 92 18.00 26.02 -9.15
CA VAL A 92 17.33 27.01 -10.01
C VAL A 92 15.96 27.36 -9.42
N ASN A 93 15.62 28.65 -9.38
CA ASN A 93 14.33 29.14 -8.89
C ASN A 93 13.62 29.92 -10.01
N VAL A 94 12.59 29.32 -10.61
CA VAL A 94 11.77 29.91 -11.68
C VAL A 94 10.39 30.19 -11.10
N SER A 95 9.95 31.45 -11.15
CA SER A 95 8.59 31.83 -10.73
C SER A 95 7.61 31.69 -11.90
N PHE A 96 6.44 31.11 -11.69
CA PHE A 96 5.43 30.89 -12.74
C PHE A 96 4.00 30.86 -12.17
N PRO A 97 2.97 31.20 -12.98
CA PRO A 97 1.58 31.22 -12.52
C PRO A 97 1.10 29.85 -12.01
N ALA A 98 0.09 29.86 -11.15
CA ALA A 98 -0.54 28.64 -10.67
C ALA A 98 -1.18 27.85 -11.83
N SER A 99 -1.11 26.52 -11.76
CA SER A 99 -1.85 25.60 -12.63
C SER A 99 -2.57 24.55 -11.78
N VAL A 100 -3.72 24.05 -12.24
CA VAL A 100 -4.50 23.03 -11.54
C VAL A 100 -5.14 22.06 -12.52
N GLN A 101 -5.17 20.78 -12.13
CA GLN A 101 -5.88 19.71 -12.82
C GLN A 101 -6.75 18.96 -11.80
N LEU A 102 -7.98 18.65 -12.20
CA LEU A 102 -8.87 17.74 -11.46
C LEU A 102 -9.06 16.45 -12.27
N HIS A 103 -9.28 15.36 -11.55
CA HIS A 103 -9.67 14.08 -12.13
C HIS A 103 -11.06 13.68 -11.64
N THR A 104 -11.70 12.74 -12.35
CA THR A 104 -12.98 12.15 -11.94
C THR A 104 -12.92 11.63 -10.51
N ALA A 105 -13.99 11.82 -9.75
CA ALA A 105 -14.12 11.25 -8.42
C ALA A 105 -13.98 9.71 -8.49
N VAL A 106 -13.26 9.11 -7.53
CA VAL A 106 -13.06 7.66 -7.48
C VAL A 106 -13.60 7.09 -6.18
N GLU A 107 -14.38 6.01 -6.34
CA GLU A 107 -14.94 5.23 -5.26
C GLU A 107 -13.84 4.44 -4.54
N MET A 108 -13.80 4.60 -3.22
CA MET A 108 -12.90 3.95 -2.28
C MET A 108 -13.70 3.78 -0.97
N HIS A 109 -13.06 3.38 0.14
CA HIS A 109 -13.74 3.37 1.45
C HIS A 109 -14.27 4.74 1.89
N HIS A 110 -13.64 5.81 1.39
CA HIS A 110 -14.02 7.22 1.50
C HIS A 110 -13.74 7.80 0.10
N TRP A 111 -14.67 8.54 -0.48
CA TRP A 111 -14.51 9.05 -1.84
C TRP A 111 -13.37 10.07 -1.94
N CYS A 112 -12.73 10.11 -3.11
CA CYS A 112 -11.65 11.03 -3.39
C CYS A 112 -11.95 11.82 -4.68
N ILE A 113 -11.86 13.15 -4.61
CA ILE A 113 -11.71 14.00 -5.80
C ILE A 113 -10.21 14.35 -5.93
N PRO A 114 -9.48 13.72 -6.85
CA PRO A 114 -8.03 13.88 -6.95
C PRO A 114 -7.67 15.18 -7.69
N PHE A 115 -6.61 15.83 -7.23
CA PHE A 115 -6.10 17.05 -7.85
C PHE A 115 -4.58 17.08 -7.93
N SER A 116 -4.08 17.81 -8.92
CA SER A 116 -2.67 18.18 -9.05
C SER A 116 -2.59 19.70 -9.20
N VAL A 117 -1.76 20.36 -8.40
CA VAL A 117 -1.53 21.81 -8.46
C VAL A 117 -0.04 22.10 -8.55
N ASP A 118 0.35 22.98 -9.47
CA ASP A 118 1.71 23.50 -9.56
C ASP A 118 1.71 25.03 -9.52
N GLY A 119 2.87 25.64 -9.29
CA GLY A 119 3.06 27.08 -9.25
C GLY A 119 4.15 27.50 -8.27
N GLN A 120 4.94 28.50 -8.66
CA GLN A 120 6.00 29.07 -7.83
C GLN A 120 5.88 30.61 -7.78
N PRO A 121 5.71 31.23 -6.60
CA PRO A 121 5.52 30.65 -5.27
C PRO A 121 4.34 29.69 -5.18
N ALA A 122 4.44 28.78 -4.21
CA ALA A 122 3.42 27.79 -3.88
C ALA A 122 2.01 28.42 -3.80
N PRO A 123 1.06 28.03 -4.67
CA PRO A 123 -0.28 28.63 -4.67
C PRO A 123 -1.08 28.31 -3.41
N SER A 124 -1.98 29.23 -3.07
CA SER A 124 -3.07 29.03 -2.12
C SER A 124 -4.25 28.35 -2.81
N LEU A 125 -4.95 27.48 -2.07
CA LEU A 125 -6.08 26.69 -2.58
C LEU A 125 -7.41 27.13 -1.96
N ARG A 126 -8.49 27.00 -2.73
CA ARG A 126 -9.87 27.14 -2.25
C ARG A 126 -10.82 26.25 -3.05
N TRP A 127 -11.64 25.48 -2.36
CA TRP A 127 -12.70 24.70 -2.98
C TRP A 127 -14.02 25.48 -3.05
N LEU A 128 -14.75 25.25 -4.14
CA LEU A 128 -16.15 25.60 -4.30
C LEU A 128 -16.98 24.33 -4.57
N PHE A 129 -18.20 24.30 -4.05
CA PHE A 129 -19.23 23.29 -4.34
C PHE A 129 -20.47 24.01 -4.86
N ASN A 130 -20.93 23.65 -6.07
CA ASN A 130 -22.03 24.32 -6.77
C ASN A 130 -21.88 25.86 -6.80
N GLY A 131 -20.64 26.33 -6.99
CA GLY A 131 -20.27 27.76 -7.03
C GLY A 131 -20.14 28.45 -5.67
N SER A 132 -20.62 27.85 -4.58
CA SER A 132 -20.47 28.35 -3.21
C SER A 132 -19.17 27.86 -2.57
N VAL A 133 -18.62 28.58 -1.59
CA VAL A 133 -17.38 28.15 -0.91
C VAL A 133 -17.62 26.85 -0.13
N LEU A 134 -16.83 25.82 -0.43
CA LEU A 134 -16.87 24.56 0.31
C LEU A 134 -16.04 24.70 1.58
N ASN A 135 -16.70 24.67 2.73
CA ASN A 135 -16.03 24.68 4.03
C ASN A 135 -15.55 23.26 4.38
N GLU A 136 -14.25 23.13 4.66
CA GLU A 136 -13.69 21.84 5.09
C GLU A 136 -14.10 21.50 6.53
N THR A 137 -14.29 20.21 6.79
CA THR A 137 -14.77 19.61 8.05
C THR A 137 -14.01 18.31 8.32
N SER A 138 -14.27 17.65 9.45
CA SER A 138 -13.74 16.30 9.72
C SER A 138 -14.20 15.21 8.74
N PHE A 139 -15.19 15.50 7.89
CA PHE A 139 -15.75 14.56 6.90
C PHE A 139 -15.42 14.94 5.46
N ILE A 140 -15.15 16.22 5.19
CA ILE A 140 -14.78 16.73 3.86
C ILE A 140 -13.53 17.60 4.02
N PHE A 141 -12.36 17.12 3.62
CA PHE A 141 -11.08 17.81 3.84
C PHE A 141 -10.05 17.56 2.74
N THR A 142 -9.13 18.51 2.56
CA THR A 142 -8.02 18.41 1.62
C THR A 142 -6.83 17.68 2.25
N GLU A 143 -6.47 16.54 1.67
CA GLU A 143 -5.25 15.78 2.00
C GLU A 143 -4.20 16.01 0.90
N PHE A 144 -2.95 16.29 1.29
CA PHE A 144 -1.82 16.43 0.36
C PHE A 144 -0.91 15.21 0.42
N LEU A 145 -0.38 14.78 -0.72
CA LEU A 145 0.70 13.81 -0.78
C LEU A 145 2.04 14.51 -0.49
N GLU A 146 2.96 13.80 0.16
CA GLU A 146 4.30 14.33 0.44
C GLU A 146 5.06 14.62 -0.88
N PRO A 147 5.47 15.87 -1.14
CA PRO A 147 6.17 16.23 -2.37
C PRO A 147 7.64 15.75 -2.32
N ALA A 148 8.15 15.25 -3.44
CA ALA A 148 9.58 14.99 -3.56
C ALA A 148 10.39 16.30 -3.47
N ALA A 149 11.60 16.24 -2.90
CA ALA A 149 12.41 17.43 -2.64
C ALA A 149 12.76 18.28 -3.90
N ASN A 150 12.71 17.66 -5.08
CA ASN A 150 13.03 18.28 -6.37
C ASN A 150 11.78 18.56 -7.24
N GLU A 151 10.57 18.30 -6.74
CA GLU A 151 9.31 18.53 -7.46
C GLU A 151 8.60 19.80 -6.94
N THR A 152 7.84 20.47 -7.80
CA THR A 152 7.05 21.68 -7.48
C THR A 152 5.55 21.40 -7.42
N VAL A 153 5.10 20.46 -8.27
CA VAL A 153 3.75 19.92 -8.30
C VAL A 153 3.42 19.32 -6.93
N ARG A 154 2.25 19.70 -6.40
CA ARG A 154 1.64 19.11 -5.21
C ARG A 154 0.39 18.37 -5.62
N HIS A 155 0.42 17.06 -5.43
CA HIS A 155 -0.73 16.18 -5.62
C HIS A 155 -1.53 16.09 -4.32
N GLY A 156 -2.85 15.91 -4.44
CA GLY A 156 -3.72 15.78 -3.28
C GLY A 156 -5.09 15.23 -3.63
N CYS A 157 -5.91 15.10 -2.60
CA CYS A 157 -7.25 14.55 -2.65
C CYS A 157 -8.17 15.40 -1.78
N LEU A 158 -9.29 15.87 -2.31
CA LEU A 158 -10.42 16.24 -1.48
C LEU A 158 -11.11 14.93 -1.06
N ARG A 159 -10.93 14.55 0.20
CA ARG A 159 -11.56 13.38 0.82
C ARG A 159 -12.99 13.71 1.18
N LEU A 160 -13.91 12.79 0.89
CA LEU A 160 -15.27 12.80 1.41
C LEU A 160 -15.52 11.45 2.12
N ASN A 161 -15.71 11.50 3.43
CA ASN A 161 -16.05 10.33 4.23
C ASN A 161 -17.55 10.05 4.10
N GLN A 162 -17.92 8.92 3.48
CA GLN A 162 -19.30 8.48 3.26
C GLN A 162 -20.25 9.58 2.71
N PRO A 163 -19.92 10.21 1.56
CA PRO A 163 -20.81 11.17 0.91
C PRO A 163 -22.13 10.50 0.50
N THR A 164 -23.18 11.31 0.41
CA THR A 164 -24.51 10.87 -0.03
C THR A 164 -24.96 11.70 -1.24
N HIS A 165 -26.18 11.46 -1.73
CA HIS A 165 -26.74 12.20 -2.87
C HIS A 165 -26.74 13.74 -2.67
N VAL A 166 -26.78 14.23 -1.43
CA VAL A 166 -26.67 15.68 -1.12
C VAL A 166 -25.29 16.27 -1.42
N ASN A 167 -24.28 15.41 -1.59
CA ASN A 167 -22.94 15.81 -1.99
C ASN A 167 -22.76 15.76 -3.52
N ASN A 168 -23.76 15.31 -4.29
CA ASN A 168 -23.70 15.36 -5.74
C ASN A 168 -23.65 16.82 -6.21
N GLY A 169 -22.65 17.18 -7.01
CA GLY A 169 -22.48 18.57 -7.44
C GLY A 169 -21.20 18.82 -8.22
N ASN A 170 -21.07 20.08 -8.66
CA ASN A 170 -19.90 20.56 -9.35
C ASN A 170 -18.87 21.07 -8.33
N TYR A 171 -17.76 20.36 -8.21
CA TYR A 171 -16.63 20.71 -7.36
C TYR A 171 -15.59 21.48 -8.17
N THR A 172 -15.21 22.66 -7.72
CA THR A 172 -14.21 23.51 -8.39
C THR A 172 -13.06 23.83 -7.45
N LEU A 173 -11.83 23.52 -7.85
CA LEU A 173 -10.62 23.90 -7.15
C LEU A 173 -10.01 25.15 -7.78
N LEU A 174 -9.86 26.19 -6.98
CA LEU A 174 -9.15 27.42 -7.33
C LEU A 174 -7.72 27.35 -6.76
N ALA A 175 -6.71 27.57 -7.59
CA ALA A 175 -5.32 27.71 -7.20
C ALA A 175 -4.80 29.10 -7.61
N ALA A 176 -4.26 29.88 -6.68
CA ALA A 176 -3.80 31.24 -6.93
C ALA A 176 -2.42 31.53 -6.33
N ASN A 177 -1.56 32.21 -7.09
CA ASN A 177 -0.31 32.79 -6.61
C ASN A 177 -0.13 34.22 -7.16
N PRO A 178 0.92 34.97 -6.75
CA PRO A 178 1.11 36.36 -7.20
C PRO A 178 1.30 36.56 -8.70
N PHE A 179 1.50 35.47 -9.47
CA PHE A 179 1.77 35.50 -10.91
C PHE A 179 0.56 35.05 -11.76
N GLY A 180 -0.46 34.43 -11.14
CA GLY A 180 -1.68 34.03 -11.83
C GLY A 180 -2.60 33.14 -11.00
N GLN A 181 -3.78 32.89 -11.55
CA GLN A 181 -4.79 32.00 -10.99
C GLN A 181 -5.21 30.96 -12.04
N ALA A 182 -5.42 29.73 -11.60
CA ALA A 182 -6.04 28.68 -12.38
C ALA A 182 -7.22 28.05 -11.62
N SER A 183 -8.14 27.48 -12.37
CA SER A 183 -9.31 26.79 -11.83
C SER A 183 -9.63 25.56 -12.67
N ALA A 184 -9.98 24.46 -12.01
CA ALA A 184 -10.52 23.28 -12.65
C ALA A 184 -11.81 22.85 -11.93
N SER A 185 -12.75 22.31 -12.69
CA SER A 185 -14.08 21.89 -12.21
C SER A 185 -14.35 20.43 -12.59
N ILE A 186 -15.04 19.69 -11.74
CA ILE A 186 -15.47 18.32 -11.98
C ILE A 186 -16.87 18.10 -11.42
N MET A 187 -17.71 17.44 -12.21
CA MET A 187 -19.03 16.98 -11.75
C MET A 187 -18.83 15.65 -11.01
N ALA A 188 -19.22 15.60 -9.73
CA ALA A 188 -19.17 14.39 -8.92
C ALA A 188 -20.59 13.92 -8.57
N ALA A 189 -20.85 12.63 -8.78
CA ALA A 189 -22.06 11.94 -8.34
C ALA A 189 -21.63 10.73 -7.50
N PHE A 190 -22.22 10.60 -6.31
CA PHE A 190 -21.78 9.67 -5.26
C PHE A 190 -22.81 8.59 -4.95
N MET A 191 -24.09 8.98 -4.89
CA MET A 191 -25.23 8.08 -4.80
C MET A 191 -26.40 8.69 -5.57
N ASP A 192 -27.24 7.86 -6.17
CA ASP A 192 -28.52 8.30 -6.73
C ASP A 192 -29.41 8.88 -5.62
N ASN A 193 -30.27 9.84 -5.97
CA ASN A 193 -31.26 10.36 -5.03
C ASN A 193 -32.32 9.27 -4.76
N PRO A 194 -32.47 8.75 -3.53
CA PRO A 194 -33.46 7.71 -3.21
C PRO A 194 -34.88 8.27 -3.10
N PHE A 195 -35.06 9.58 -3.24
CA PHE A 195 -36.36 10.26 -3.18
C PHE A 195 -36.81 10.71 -4.58
N GLU A 196 -38.08 10.47 -4.93
CA GLU A 196 -38.68 10.97 -6.20
C GLU A 196 -38.81 12.50 -6.26
N PHE A 197 -38.52 13.21 -5.17
CA PHE A 197 -38.51 14.66 -5.07
C PHE A 197 -37.13 15.18 -4.64
N ASN A 198 -36.81 16.40 -5.07
CA ASN A 198 -35.61 17.10 -4.64
C ASN A 198 -35.87 17.71 -3.24
N PRO A 199 -35.09 17.37 -2.19
CA PRO A 199 -35.36 17.87 -0.83
C PRO A 199 -35.11 19.37 -0.63
N GLU A 200 -34.51 20.06 -1.61
CA GLU A 200 -34.41 21.53 -1.62
C GLU A 200 -35.61 22.23 -2.29
N ASP A 201 -36.51 21.49 -2.96
CA ASP A 201 -37.71 22.08 -3.54
C ASP A 201 -38.77 22.33 -2.44
N PRO A 202 -39.40 23.51 -2.38
CA PRO A 202 -40.42 23.81 -1.38
C PRO A 202 -41.67 22.95 -1.60
N ILE A 203 -42.01 22.14 -0.59
CA ILE A 203 -43.18 21.24 -0.61
C ILE A 203 -44.45 22.05 -0.95
N PRO A 204 -45.15 21.77 -2.06
CA PRO A 204 -46.38 22.46 -2.41
C PRO A 204 -47.52 21.98 -1.50
N VAL A 205 -47.79 22.76 -0.44
CA VAL A 205 -48.86 22.46 0.53
C VAL A 205 -50.24 22.74 -0.09
N SER A 206 -50.75 21.78 -0.87
CA SER A 206 -52.12 21.82 -1.38
C SER A 206 -53.09 21.45 -0.26
N PHE A 207 -53.84 22.44 0.25
CA PHE A 207 -54.94 22.21 1.17
C PHE A 207 -56.13 21.60 0.43
N SER A 208 -56.48 20.35 0.75
CA SER A 208 -57.73 19.71 0.35
C SER A 208 -58.17 18.74 1.46
N PRO A 209 -59.37 18.90 2.06
CA PRO A 209 -59.76 18.10 3.23
C PRO A 209 -60.54 16.84 2.82
N VAL A 210 -60.03 15.65 3.18
CA VAL A 210 -60.83 14.42 3.30
C VAL A 210 -60.32 13.56 4.49
N ASP A 211 -60.95 13.77 5.63
CA ASP A 211 -61.49 12.77 6.56
C ASP A 211 -60.69 11.49 6.94
N THR A 212 -60.20 11.55 8.18
CA THR A 212 -60.32 10.51 9.23
C THR A 212 -59.84 9.07 8.95
N ASN A 213 -58.68 8.75 9.52
CA ASN A 213 -58.64 7.81 10.65
C ASN A 213 -57.42 8.09 11.53
N SER A 214 -57.65 8.75 12.67
CA SER A 214 -56.61 9.02 13.66
C SER A 214 -56.61 7.97 14.77
N THR A 215 -55.42 7.55 15.19
CA THR A 215 -55.20 7.18 16.59
C THR A 215 -53.83 7.72 17.00
N SER A 216 -53.82 8.46 18.10
CA SER A 216 -52.73 9.33 18.54
C SER A 216 -51.52 8.58 19.08
N GLY A 217 -50.35 9.20 18.91
CA GLY A 217 -49.08 8.72 19.44
C GLY A 217 -48.03 9.84 19.45
N ASP A 218 -48.34 10.97 20.07
CA ASP A 218 -47.37 12.06 20.25
C ASP A 218 -46.14 11.58 21.02
N PRO A 219 -44.94 12.08 20.70
CA PRO A 219 -43.72 11.72 21.43
C PRO A 219 -43.77 12.29 22.85
N VAL A 220 -43.91 11.42 23.84
CA VAL A 220 -43.91 11.80 25.25
C VAL A 220 -42.52 12.27 25.67
N GLU A 221 -42.39 13.58 25.91
CA GLU A 221 -41.25 14.17 26.61
C GLU A 221 -41.26 13.72 28.08
N LYS A 222 -40.59 12.60 28.38
CA LYS A 222 -40.48 12.11 29.76
C LYS A 222 -39.41 12.88 30.55
N LYS A 223 -39.91 13.70 31.47
CA LYS A 223 -39.14 14.42 32.48
C LYS A 223 -38.98 13.56 33.75
N ASP A 224 -37.74 13.44 34.22
CA ASP A 224 -37.28 13.01 35.56
C ASP A 224 -37.79 11.67 36.16
N GLU A 225 -36.98 10.61 36.00
CA GLU A 225 -37.02 9.35 36.76
C GLU A 225 -35.57 8.79 36.93
N THR A 226 -34.94 8.50 38.10
CA THR A 226 -35.04 8.92 39.52
C THR A 226 -33.61 8.82 40.17
N PRO A 227 -33.32 9.39 41.37
CA PRO A 227 -31.96 9.35 41.97
C PRO A 227 -31.48 7.96 42.47
N PHE A 228 -32.34 6.94 42.46
CA PHE A 228 -32.10 5.69 43.17
C PHE A 228 -31.11 4.76 42.43
N GLY A 229 -31.12 4.76 41.10
CA GLY A 229 -30.28 3.88 40.28
C GLY A 229 -28.78 4.15 40.41
N VAL A 230 -28.39 5.42 40.55
CA VAL A 230 -26.97 5.82 40.68
C VAL A 230 -26.36 5.30 41.98
N SER A 231 -27.12 5.32 43.08
CA SER A 231 -26.66 4.80 44.38
C SER A 231 -26.40 3.29 44.34
N VAL A 232 -27.27 2.53 43.65
CA VAL A 232 -27.10 1.08 43.46
C VAL A 232 -25.87 0.77 42.58
N ALA A 233 -25.69 1.52 41.48
CA ALA A 233 -24.53 1.34 40.60
C ALA A 233 -23.19 1.61 41.32
N VAL A 234 -23.12 2.67 42.15
CA VAL A 234 -21.95 2.97 42.98
C VAL A 234 -21.72 1.88 44.04
N GLY A 235 -22.77 1.38 44.69
CA GLY A 235 -22.67 0.27 45.65
C GLY A 235 -22.08 -1.01 45.03
N LEU A 236 -22.55 -1.39 43.82
CA LEU A 236 -22.04 -2.53 43.08
C LEU A 236 -20.56 -2.35 42.67
N ALA A 237 -20.17 -1.15 42.23
CA ALA A 237 -18.79 -0.84 41.86
C ALA A 237 -17.83 -0.95 43.06
N VAL A 238 -18.22 -0.42 44.23
CA VAL A 238 -17.43 -0.54 45.47
C VAL A 238 -17.27 -2.01 45.88
N PHE A 239 -18.34 -2.82 45.79
CA PHE A 239 -18.28 -4.24 46.12
C PHE A 239 -17.33 -5.01 45.18
N ALA A 240 -17.39 -4.74 43.87
CA ALA A 240 -16.48 -5.32 42.88
C ALA A 240 -14.99 -4.98 43.16
N CYS A 241 -14.69 -3.72 43.50
CA CYS A 241 -13.34 -3.28 43.86
C CYS A 241 -12.81 -3.98 45.13
N LEU A 242 -13.64 -4.17 46.15
CA LEU A 242 -13.27 -4.89 47.38
C LEU A 242 -13.06 -6.39 47.11
N PHE A 243 -13.89 -7.00 46.26
CA PHE A 243 -13.74 -8.39 45.85
C PHE A 243 -12.44 -8.62 45.06
N LEU A 244 -12.13 -7.74 44.08
CA LEU A 244 -10.87 -7.81 43.32
C LEU A 244 -9.65 -7.59 44.23
N SER A 245 -9.71 -6.66 45.17
CA SER A 245 -8.62 -6.39 46.12
C SER A 245 -8.36 -7.57 47.05
N THR A 246 -9.41 -8.23 47.55
CA THR A 246 -9.27 -9.42 48.39
C THR A 246 -8.77 -10.63 47.59
N LEU A 247 -9.23 -10.82 46.35
CA LEU A 247 -8.72 -11.85 45.44
C LEU A 247 -7.21 -11.66 45.14
N LEU A 248 -6.78 -10.43 44.84
CA LEU A 248 -5.36 -10.10 44.64
C LEU A 248 -4.51 -10.37 45.89
N LEU A 249 -5.02 -10.07 47.09
CA LEU A 249 -4.34 -10.39 48.35
C LEU A 249 -4.24 -11.90 48.59
N VAL A 250 -5.29 -12.67 48.26
CA VAL A 250 -5.26 -14.15 48.33
C VAL A 250 -4.25 -14.73 47.33
N LEU A 251 -4.26 -14.27 46.07
CA LEU A 251 -3.31 -14.70 45.05
C LEU A 251 -1.86 -14.39 45.44
N ASN A 252 -1.58 -13.21 46.01
CA ASN A 252 -0.25 -12.88 46.54
C ASN A 252 0.16 -13.71 47.77
N LYS A 253 -0.80 -14.14 48.62
CA LYS A 253 -0.52 -15.04 49.75
C LYS A 253 -0.28 -16.49 49.30
N CYS A 254 -1.02 -16.97 48.29
CA CYS A 254 -0.90 -18.32 47.75
C CYS A 254 0.33 -18.47 46.84
N GLY A 255 0.64 -17.46 46.01
CA GLY A 255 1.81 -17.46 45.12
C GLY A 255 3.16 -17.56 45.84
N ARG A 256 3.21 -17.19 47.13
CA ARG A 256 4.41 -17.31 47.98
C ARG A 256 4.71 -18.72 48.51
N ARG A 257 3.91 -19.75 48.20
CA ARG A 257 4.09 -21.11 48.78
C ARG A 257 4.42 -22.27 47.82
N ASN A 258 4.27 -22.13 46.51
CA ASN A 258 4.57 -23.24 45.59
C ASN A 258 5.97 -23.15 44.97
N LYS A 259 6.96 -23.74 45.66
CA LYS A 259 8.15 -24.30 45.00
C LYS A 259 7.77 -25.64 44.35
N PHE A 260 7.64 -25.68 43.03
CA PHE A 260 7.84 -26.92 42.27
C PHE A 260 8.46 -26.56 40.91
N GLY A 261 9.71 -26.99 40.71
CA GLY A 261 10.41 -26.85 39.43
C GLY A 261 10.25 -28.10 38.59
N ILE A 262 10.09 -27.93 37.28
CA ILE A 262 10.22 -28.99 36.28
C ILE A 262 11.14 -28.46 35.18
N ASN A 263 12.37 -28.98 35.14
CA ASN A 263 13.29 -28.74 34.03
C ASN A 263 12.90 -29.62 32.83
N ARG A 264 13.02 -29.09 31.61
CA ARG A 264 13.22 -29.88 30.39
C ARG A 264 14.43 -29.32 29.63
N PRO A 265 15.32 -30.17 29.11
CA PRO A 265 16.53 -29.72 28.43
C PRO A 265 16.22 -29.24 27.01
N ALA A 266 16.85 -28.13 26.60
CA ALA A 266 16.90 -27.73 25.20
C ALA A 266 18.04 -28.50 24.51
N VAL A 267 17.71 -29.24 23.45
CA VAL A 267 18.70 -29.80 22.52
C VAL A 267 18.70 -28.90 21.29
N LEU A 268 19.73 -28.05 21.17
CA LEU A 268 19.99 -27.26 19.97
C LEU A 268 20.96 -28.04 19.08
N ALA A 269 20.52 -28.37 17.87
CA ALA A 269 21.43 -28.68 16.77
C ALA A 269 21.88 -27.36 16.12
N PRO A 270 23.11 -27.25 15.61
CA PRO A 270 23.59 -26.03 14.94
C PRO A 270 23.04 -25.95 13.51
N GLU A 271 22.26 -24.90 13.21
CA GLU A 271 21.75 -24.63 11.85
C GLU A 271 22.61 -23.60 11.08
N ASP A 272 23.86 -23.93 10.81
CA ASP A 272 24.65 -23.25 9.78
C ASP A 272 24.50 -24.01 8.46
N GLY A 273 23.51 -23.61 7.64
CA GLY A 273 23.30 -24.21 6.30
C GLY A 273 21.98 -23.88 5.60
N LEU A 274 20.93 -23.44 6.32
CA LEU A 274 19.60 -23.16 5.75
C LEU A 274 19.13 -21.69 5.89
N ALA A 275 19.95 -20.83 6.50
CA ALA A 275 19.58 -19.46 6.89
C ALA A 275 19.29 -18.49 5.73
N MET A 276 19.59 -18.84 4.48
CA MET A 276 19.37 -17.95 3.32
C MET A 276 17.90 -17.82 2.88
N SER A 277 17.01 -18.73 3.29
CA SER A 277 15.61 -18.75 2.81
C SER A 277 14.59 -18.10 3.76
N LEU A 278 14.96 -17.78 5.00
CA LEU A 278 14.06 -17.12 5.97
C LEU A 278 14.04 -15.58 5.84
N HIS A 279 15.05 -14.98 5.20
CA HIS A 279 15.12 -13.53 5.04
C HIS A 279 14.09 -12.95 4.05
N PHE A 280 13.56 -13.77 3.14
CA PHE A 280 12.71 -13.30 2.04
C PHE A 280 11.36 -12.70 2.46
N MET A 281 10.93 -12.84 3.71
CA MET A 281 9.60 -12.38 4.17
C MET A 281 9.63 -11.64 5.53
N THR A 282 10.80 -11.32 6.07
CA THR A 282 10.94 -10.60 7.35
C THR A 282 12.10 -9.61 7.33
N LEU A 283 11.85 -8.44 6.72
CA LEU A 283 12.64 -7.23 6.88
C LEU A 283 11.82 -6.23 7.72
N GLY A 284 12.27 -5.77 8.89
CA GLY A 284 13.45 -6.23 9.63
C GLY A 284 13.33 -5.96 11.14
N GLY A 285 14.16 -6.64 11.92
CA GLY A 285 14.35 -6.37 13.35
C GLY A 285 15.74 -5.78 13.57
N SER A 286 15.82 -4.56 14.11
CA SER A 286 17.07 -3.82 14.30
C SER A 286 18.02 -4.50 15.30
N SER A 287 19.33 -4.56 15.01
CA SER A 287 20.38 -4.37 16.03
C SER A 287 21.82 -4.30 15.49
N LEU A 288 22.49 -3.24 15.98
CA LEU A 288 23.87 -3.18 16.46
C LEU A 288 25.05 -3.22 15.47
N SER A 289 25.76 -2.09 15.46
CA SER A 289 27.13 -1.90 15.01
C SER A 289 28.15 -2.71 15.83
N PRO A 290 29.21 -3.27 15.21
CA PRO A 290 30.38 -3.73 15.95
C PRO A 290 31.27 -2.52 16.31
N THR A 291 31.50 -2.34 17.62
CA THR A 291 32.52 -1.42 18.14
C THR A 291 33.93 -1.90 17.79
N GLU A 292 34.85 -0.97 17.52
CA GLU A 292 36.26 -1.28 17.25
C GLU A 292 36.90 -2.13 18.37
N GLY A 293 37.61 -3.19 17.97
CA GLY A 293 38.43 -4.01 18.86
C GLY A 293 39.67 -4.52 18.10
N LYS A 294 40.85 -4.03 18.49
CA LYS A 294 42.13 -4.38 17.86
C LYS A 294 42.43 -5.88 18.01
N GLY A 295 42.68 -6.57 16.90
CA GLY A 295 43.29 -7.91 16.85
C GLY A 295 44.23 -8.00 15.66
N SER A 296 45.51 -8.31 15.91
CA SER A 296 46.54 -8.37 14.86
C SER A 296 46.74 -9.81 14.35
N GLY A 297 46.96 -9.95 13.04
CA GLY A 297 47.73 -11.05 12.47
C GLY A 297 46.96 -12.35 12.18
N LEU A 298 46.42 -12.45 10.96
CA LEU A 298 46.50 -13.66 10.11
C LEU A 298 45.97 -13.29 8.72
N GLN A 299 46.88 -13.14 7.75
CA GLN A 299 46.54 -12.76 6.38
C GLN A 299 46.08 -13.99 5.59
N GLY A 300 44.87 -14.46 5.90
CA GLY A 300 44.18 -15.45 5.08
C GLY A 300 43.88 -14.86 3.70
N HIS A 301 44.09 -15.63 2.64
CA HIS A 301 43.60 -15.29 1.31
C HIS A 301 42.07 -15.16 1.38
N ILE A 302 41.57 -13.92 1.31
CA ILE A 302 40.15 -13.67 1.11
C ILE A 302 39.83 -14.13 -0.31
N ILE A 303 39.19 -15.30 -0.40
CA ILE A 303 38.51 -15.71 -1.63
C ILE A 303 37.30 -14.80 -1.72
N GLU A 304 37.32 -13.85 -2.67
CA GLU A 304 36.17 -13.00 -2.93
C GLU A 304 34.97 -13.86 -3.32
N ASN A 305 33.79 -13.53 -2.77
CA ASN A 305 32.58 -14.29 -3.05
C ASN A 305 32.30 -14.27 -4.57
N PRO A 306 31.96 -15.42 -5.20
CA PRO A 306 31.62 -15.44 -6.62
C PRO A 306 30.52 -14.45 -6.94
N GLN A 307 30.76 -13.55 -7.89
CA GLN A 307 29.72 -12.68 -8.43
C GLN A 307 28.86 -13.51 -9.38
N TYR A 308 27.69 -13.94 -8.90
CA TYR A 308 26.68 -14.58 -9.73
C TYR A 308 25.98 -13.51 -10.56
N PHE A 309 26.32 -13.42 -11.85
CA PHE A 309 25.62 -12.57 -12.80
C PHE A 309 24.24 -13.18 -13.09
N SER A 310 23.21 -12.62 -12.45
CA SER A 310 21.80 -12.89 -12.70
C SER A 310 21.36 -12.07 -13.93
N ASP A 311 21.11 -12.73 -15.05
CA ASP A 311 20.85 -12.07 -16.34
C ASP A 311 19.35 -11.77 -16.56
N ALA A 312 18.61 -11.54 -15.46
CA ALA A 312 17.23 -11.10 -15.51
C ALA A 312 17.17 -9.65 -15.99
N CYS A 313 16.70 -9.44 -17.22
CA CYS A 313 16.57 -8.11 -17.83
C CYS A 313 15.42 -7.30 -17.17
N VAL A 314 15.65 -6.83 -15.95
CA VAL A 314 14.72 -5.96 -15.22
C VAL A 314 14.50 -4.68 -16.02
N HIS A 315 13.25 -4.40 -16.36
CA HIS A 315 12.90 -3.22 -17.13
C HIS A 315 12.99 -1.96 -16.25
N HIS A 316 13.79 -0.98 -16.68
CA HIS A 316 13.94 0.30 -15.98
C HIS A 316 13.03 1.37 -16.62
N ILE A 317 12.04 1.81 -15.84
CA ILE A 317 11.08 2.85 -16.19
C ILE A 317 11.61 4.19 -15.67
N LYS A 318 11.58 5.24 -16.49
CA LYS A 318 12.11 6.57 -16.11
C LYS A 318 11.15 7.26 -15.15
N ARG A 319 11.67 8.02 -14.18
CA ARG A 319 10.86 8.69 -13.15
C ARG A 319 9.80 9.62 -13.76
N ARG A 320 10.17 10.32 -14.83
CA ARG A 320 9.32 11.27 -15.58
C ARG A 320 8.13 10.64 -16.29
N ASP A 321 8.20 9.36 -16.63
CA ASP A 321 7.11 8.65 -17.30
C ASP A 321 6.03 8.21 -16.28
N ILE A 322 6.32 8.26 -14.97
CA ILE A 322 5.43 7.86 -13.86
C ILE A 322 4.80 9.08 -13.17
N VAL A 323 3.52 9.33 -13.45
CA VAL A 323 2.72 10.39 -12.81
C VAL A 323 1.87 9.78 -11.70
N LEU A 324 2.34 9.89 -10.46
CA LEU A 324 1.60 9.45 -9.28
C LEU A 324 0.29 10.22 -9.15
N LYS A 325 -0.80 9.52 -8.79
CA LYS A 325 -2.13 10.13 -8.62
C LYS A 325 -2.58 10.17 -7.17
N TRP A 326 -2.85 9.01 -6.56
CA TRP A 326 -3.30 8.92 -5.16
C TRP A 326 -2.90 7.60 -4.52
N GLU A 327 -2.86 7.59 -3.19
CA GLU A 327 -2.53 6.41 -2.40
C GLU A 327 -3.69 5.40 -2.39
N LEU A 328 -3.39 4.14 -2.73
CA LEU A 328 -4.29 2.99 -2.64
C LEU A 328 -4.20 2.31 -1.26
N GLY A 329 -3.03 2.36 -0.63
CA GLY A 329 -2.81 1.90 0.74
C GLY A 329 -1.35 1.96 1.17
N GLU A 330 -1.12 1.78 2.46
CA GLU A 330 0.21 1.74 3.09
C GLU A 330 0.44 0.39 3.77
N GLY A 331 1.62 -0.17 3.56
CA GLY A 331 2.05 -1.42 4.17
C GLY A 331 3.42 -1.32 4.83
N ALA A 332 3.86 -2.47 5.38
CA ALA A 332 5.13 -2.56 6.11
C ALA A 332 6.35 -2.16 5.25
N PHE A 333 6.28 -2.33 3.93
CA PHE A 333 7.38 -2.09 3.00
C PHE A 333 7.32 -0.73 2.28
N GLY A 334 6.24 0.03 2.44
CA GLY A 334 6.04 1.29 1.73
C GLY A 334 4.58 1.62 1.41
N LYS A 335 4.38 2.71 0.69
CA LYS A 335 3.08 3.18 0.20
C LYS A 335 2.86 2.70 -1.23
N VAL A 336 1.61 2.44 -1.60
CA VAL A 336 1.26 2.06 -2.98
C VAL A 336 0.27 3.06 -3.53
N PHE A 337 0.57 3.55 -4.73
CA PHE A 337 -0.16 4.59 -5.42
C PHE A 337 -0.80 4.05 -6.68
N LEU A 338 -1.96 4.59 -7.07
CA LEU A 338 -2.34 4.61 -8.46
C LEU A 338 -1.48 5.65 -9.18
N ALA A 339 -1.01 5.33 -10.38
CA ALA A 339 -0.33 6.29 -11.26
C ALA A 339 -0.80 6.13 -12.71
N GLU A 340 -0.60 7.17 -13.51
CA GLU A 340 -0.50 7.02 -14.96
C GLU A 340 0.96 6.80 -15.34
N CYS A 341 1.25 5.79 -16.15
CA CYS A 341 2.59 5.55 -16.70
C CYS A 341 2.54 5.68 -18.22
N HIS A 342 3.43 6.53 -18.75
CA HIS A 342 3.58 6.81 -20.17
C HIS A 342 4.61 5.88 -20.80
N ASN A 343 4.52 5.65 -22.11
CA ASN A 343 5.51 4.88 -22.89
C ASN A 343 5.78 3.45 -22.37
N LEU A 344 4.86 2.87 -21.58
CA LEU A 344 5.08 1.60 -20.87
C LEU A 344 4.81 0.36 -21.74
N LEU A 345 3.87 0.48 -22.69
CA LEU A 345 3.55 -0.55 -23.68
C LEU A 345 3.53 0.10 -25.07
N PRO A 346 4.02 -0.57 -26.14
CA PRO A 346 4.12 0.04 -27.47
C PRO A 346 2.79 0.48 -28.10
N GLU A 347 1.68 -0.10 -27.64
CA GLU A 347 0.33 0.12 -28.17
C GLU A 347 -0.49 1.13 -27.35
N GLN A 348 0.07 1.67 -26.26
CA GLN A 348 -0.62 2.62 -25.38
C GLN A 348 0.31 3.76 -24.94
N ASP A 349 0.01 4.98 -25.40
CA ASP A 349 0.73 6.21 -25.01
C ASP A 349 0.82 6.38 -23.48
N LYS A 350 -0.25 5.99 -22.78
CA LYS A 350 -0.32 5.93 -21.32
C LYS A 350 -1.30 4.87 -20.82
N MET A 351 -1.03 4.34 -19.62
CA MET A 351 -1.93 3.39 -18.93
C MET A 351 -1.94 3.60 -17.41
N LEU A 352 -2.98 3.09 -16.74
CA LEU A 352 -3.04 3.06 -15.28
C LEU A 352 -2.20 1.90 -14.72
N VAL A 353 -1.43 2.20 -13.67
CA VAL A 353 -0.53 1.24 -12.99
C VAL A 353 -0.61 1.40 -11.48
N ALA A 354 -0.27 0.34 -10.75
CA ALA A 354 0.00 0.39 -9.32
C ALA A 354 1.51 0.58 -9.08
N VAL A 355 1.88 1.60 -8.31
CA VAL A 355 3.28 1.96 -8.02
C VAL A 355 3.57 1.79 -6.54
N LYS A 356 4.38 0.78 -6.20
CA LYS A 356 4.86 0.51 -4.84
C LYS A 356 6.13 1.31 -4.58
N ALA A 357 6.02 2.36 -3.77
CA ALA A 357 7.10 3.23 -3.36
C ALA A 357 7.65 2.79 -2.00
N LEU A 358 8.91 2.35 -1.96
CA LEU A 358 9.52 1.87 -0.73
C LEU A 358 9.94 3.01 0.20
N LYS A 359 9.75 2.80 1.50
CA LYS A 359 10.32 3.65 2.57
C LYS A 359 11.85 3.62 2.52
N GLU A 360 12.49 4.62 3.14
CA GLU A 360 13.93 4.89 3.03
C GLU A 360 14.81 3.62 3.00
N ALA A 361 15.37 3.33 1.82
CA ALA A 361 16.16 2.13 1.63
C ALA A 361 17.58 2.28 2.23
N SER A 362 17.88 1.43 3.21
CA SER A 362 19.27 1.07 3.53
C SER A 362 19.92 0.34 2.34
N GLU A 363 21.24 0.22 2.33
CA GLU A 363 21.92 -0.50 1.25
C GLU A 363 21.56 -1.99 1.20
N SER A 364 21.23 -2.61 2.35
CA SER A 364 20.66 -3.95 2.39
C SER A 364 19.27 -4.00 1.74
N ALA A 365 18.38 -3.05 2.06
CA ALA A 365 17.04 -2.98 1.48
C ALA A 365 17.06 -2.73 -0.05
N ARG A 366 18.13 -2.10 -0.58
CA ARG A 366 18.36 -2.00 -2.02
C ARG A 366 18.72 -3.34 -2.66
N GLN A 367 19.54 -4.15 -2.00
CA GLN A 367 19.87 -5.51 -2.46
C GLN A 367 18.67 -6.46 -2.34
N ASP A 368 17.80 -6.26 -1.34
CA ASP A 368 16.52 -6.98 -1.24
C ASP A 368 15.57 -6.55 -2.39
N PHE A 369 15.40 -5.24 -2.62
CA PHE A 369 14.61 -4.67 -3.73
C PHE A 369 15.04 -5.20 -5.10
N GLN A 370 16.35 -5.24 -5.38
CA GLN A 370 16.87 -5.72 -6.65
C GLN A 370 16.56 -7.21 -6.85
N ARG A 371 16.74 -8.05 -5.82
CA ARG A 371 16.39 -9.48 -5.87
C ARG A 371 14.88 -9.72 -6.01
N GLU A 372 14.06 -8.91 -5.34
CA GLU A 372 12.60 -8.94 -5.50
C GLU A 372 12.19 -8.58 -6.93
N ALA A 373 12.78 -7.53 -7.52
CA ALA A 373 12.54 -7.13 -8.90
C ALA A 373 12.97 -8.20 -9.93
N GLU A 374 14.13 -8.83 -9.76
CA GLU A 374 14.61 -9.91 -10.64
C GLU A 374 13.65 -11.12 -10.61
N LEU A 375 13.22 -11.56 -9.42
CA LEU A 375 12.23 -12.64 -9.31
C LEU A 375 10.89 -12.26 -9.95
N LEU A 376 10.37 -11.06 -9.70
CA LEU A 376 9.11 -10.59 -10.28
C LEU A 376 9.19 -10.44 -11.82
N THR A 377 10.37 -10.14 -12.37
CA THR A 377 10.61 -10.18 -13.83
C THR A 377 10.47 -11.59 -14.39
N MET A 378 10.86 -12.64 -13.64
CA MET A 378 10.72 -14.04 -14.06
C MET A 378 9.28 -14.59 -13.88
N LEU A 379 8.49 -14.04 -12.96
CA LEU A 379 7.13 -14.50 -12.64
C LEU A 379 6.07 -13.80 -13.52
N GLN A 380 5.85 -14.35 -14.72
CA GLN A 380 4.90 -13.80 -15.70
C GLN A 380 3.86 -14.87 -16.10
N HIS A 381 2.61 -14.69 -15.66
CA HIS A 381 1.51 -15.62 -15.91
C HIS A 381 0.15 -14.92 -15.78
N GLN A 382 -0.89 -15.42 -16.46
CA GLN A 382 -2.23 -14.79 -16.49
C GLN A 382 -2.84 -14.55 -15.10
N HIS A 383 -2.55 -15.43 -14.14
CA HIS A 383 -3.07 -15.38 -12.76
C HIS A 383 -2.00 -14.98 -11.71
N ILE A 384 -0.91 -14.37 -12.15
CA ILE A 384 0.06 -13.67 -11.29
C ILE A 384 0.01 -12.18 -11.65
N VAL A 385 0.05 -11.29 -10.65
CA VAL A 385 -0.02 -9.85 -10.91
C VAL A 385 1.22 -9.42 -11.67
N ARG A 386 0.99 -8.86 -12.87
CA ARG A 386 2.02 -8.48 -13.82
C ARG A 386 2.89 -7.35 -13.26
N PHE A 387 4.16 -7.67 -13.07
CA PHE A 387 5.22 -6.69 -12.83
C PHE A 387 5.71 -6.12 -14.16
N PHE A 388 5.86 -4.80 -14.24
CA PHE A 388 6.31 -4.07 -15.42
C PHE A 388 7.75 -3.57 -15.34
N GLY A 389 8.32 -3.43 -14.14
CA GLY A 389 9.68 -2.92 -13.94
C GLY A 389 9.85 -2.01 -12.73
N VAL A 390 11.03 -1.40 -12.65
CA VAL A 390 11.44 -0.53 -11.54
C VAL A 390 11.76 0.89 -12.01
N CYS A 391 11.58 1.87 -11.14
CA CYS A 391 12.24 3.17 -11.25
C CYS A 391 13.23 3.31 -10.09
N THR A 392 14.52 3.27 -10.43
CA THR A 392 15.67 3.48 -9.52
C THR A 392 16.23 4.90 -9.60
N GLU A 393 15.66 5.74 -10.47
CA GLU A 393 16.00 7.15 -10.63
C GLU A 393 15.47 7.97 -9.43
N GLY A 394 16.38 8.41 -8.56
CA GLY A 394 16.07 9.23 -7.39
C GLY A 394 15.60 8.45 -6.16
N ARG A 395 14.70 9.05 -5.38
CA ARG A 395 14.02 8.45 -4.22
C ARG A 395 12.55 8.92 -4.19
N PRO A 396 11.61 8.11 -3.68
CA PRO A 396 11.76 6.72 -3.24
C PRO A 396 12.02 5.76 -4.41
N LEU A 397 12.47 4.53 -4.12
CA LEU A 397 12.54 3.47 -5.13
C LEU A 397 11.12 2.98 -5.45
N LEU A 398 10.82 2.79 -6.73
CA LEU A 398 9.49 2.42 -7.18
C LEU A 398 9.50 1.06 -7.90
N MET A 399 8.50 0.24 -7.61
CA MET A 399 8.12 -0.92 -8.42
C MET A 399 6.78 -0.64 -9.11
N VAL A 400 6.65 -0.99 -10.39
CA VAL A 400 5.47 -0.72 -11.21
C VAL A 400 4.78 -2.03 -11.60
N PHE A 401 3.48 -2.10 -11.37
CA PHE A 401 2.62 -3.26 -11.58
C PHE A 401 1.35 -2.89 -12.33
N GLU A 402 0.64 -3.88 -12.88
CA GLU A 402 -0.72 -3.66 -13.37
C GLU A 402 -1.67 -3.18 -12.26
N TYR A 403 -2.59 -2.29 -12.62
CA TYR A 403 -3.60 -1.80 -11.69
C TYR A 403 -4.80 -2.76 -11.64
N MET A 404 -5.08 -3.29 -10.45
CA MET A 404 -6.19 -4.21 -10.19
C MET A 404 -7.37 -3.44 -9.58
N ARG A 405 -8.36 -3.10 -10.42
CA ARG A 405 -9.43 -2.13 -10.17
C ARG A 405 -10.13 -2.27 -8.81
N HIS A 406 -10.42 -3.49 -8.36
CA HIS A 406 -11.23 -3.76 -7.18
C HIS A 406 -10.40 -4.07 -5.92
N GLY A 407 -9.08 -3.89 -5.96
CA GLY A 407 -8.20 -4.09 -4.80
C GLY A 407 -7.99 -5.56 -4.44
N ASP A 408 -7.86 -5.85 -3.14
CA ASP A 408 -7.62 -7.21 -2.64
C ASP A 408 -8.90 -8.06 -2.56
N LEU A 409 -8.74 -9.37 -2.77
CA LEU A 409 -9.85 -10.32 -2.82
C LEU A 409 -10.53 -10.48 -1.45
N ASN A 410 -9.84 -10.31 -0.32
CA ASN A 410 -10.49 -10.41 1.00
C ASN A 410 -11.52 -9.28 1.19
N ARG A 411 -11.11 -8.04 0.88
CA ARG A 411 -11.97 -6.86 0.92
C ARG A 411 -13.12 -6.96 -0.08
N PHE A 412 -12.82 -7.39 -1.31
CA PHE A 412 -13.80 -7.60 -2.36
C PHE A 412 -14.86 -8.63 -1.96
N LEU A 413 -14.46 -9.77 -1.39
CA LEU A 413 -15.38 -10.77 -0.86
C LEU A 413 -16.25 -10.19 0.26
N ARG A 414 -15.67 -9.44 1.20
CA ARG A 414 -16.41 -8.83 2.32
C ARG A 414 -17.46 -7.82 1.87
N SER A 415 -17.22 -7.06 0.79
CA SER A 415 -18.19 -6.08 0.27
C SER A 415 -19.35 -6.71 -0.51
N HIS A 416 -19.21 -7.98 -0.90
CA HIS A 416 -20.26 -8.79 -1.52
C HIS A 416 -20.85 -9.83 -0.55
N GLY A 417 -20.40 -9.86 0.71
CA GLY A 417 -20.88 -10.82 1.71
C GLY A 417 -22.28 -10.49 2.23
N PRO A 418 -23.01 -11.47 2.81
CA PRO A 418 -24.30 -11.23 3.44
C PRO A 418 -24.22 -10.31 4.68
N ASP A 419 -23.03 -10.20 5.27
CA ASP A 419 -22.75 -9.30 6.41
C ASP A 419 -22.32 -7.88 5.97
N ALA A 420 -22.40 -7.54 4.67
CA ALA A 420 -21.98 -6.26 4.13
C ALA A 420 -22.96 -5.12 4.53
N LYS A 421 -22.43 -4.09 5.20
CA LYS A 421 -23.21 -2.92 5.63
C LYS A 421 -23.54 -1.92 4.51
N LEU A 422 -22.80 -1.99 3.41
CA LEU A 422 -22.98 -1.21 2.19
C LEU A 422 -22.77 -2.18 1.03
N LEU A 423 -23.70 -2.18 0.07
CA LEU A 423 -23.58 -2.99 -1.13
C LEU A 423 -22.59 -2.30 -2.07
N ALA A 424 -21.41 -2.88 -2.26
CA ALA A 424 -20.52 -2.46 -3.33
C ALA A 424 -20.96 -3.12 -4.65
N GLY A 425 -20.87 -2.37 -5.75
CA GLY A 425 -21.14 -2.87 -7.10
C GLY A 425 -20.83 -1.78 -8.11
N GLY A 426 -20.60 -2.18 -9.37
CA GLY A 426 -20.29 -1.28 -10.47
C GLY A 426 -20.65 -1.91 -11.80
N GLU A 427 -20.33 -1.26 -12.93
CA GLU A 427 -20.68 -1.78 -14.27
C GLU A 427 -20.24 -3.23 -14.51
N ASP A 428 -19.09 -3.63 -13.93
CA ASP A 428 -18.49 -4.95 -14.13
C ASP A 428 -19.02 -6.05 -13.18
N VAL A 429 -19.66 -5.69 -12.04
CA VAL A 429 -20.08 -6.64 -11.00
C VAL A 429 -21.37 -6.17 -10.31
N ALA A 430 -22.40 -7.02 -10.35
CA ALA A 430 -23.68 -6.75 -9.70
C ALA A 430 -23.56 -6.67 -8.16
N PRO A 431 -24.26 -5.72 -7.48
CA PRO A 431 -24.22 -5.62 -6.03
C PRO A 431 -24.79 -6.84 -5.31
N GLY A 432 -24.18 -7.21 -4.18
CA GLY A 432 -24.64 -8.30 -3.31
C GLY A 432 -23.89 -9.63 -3.48
N PRO A 433 -24.44 -10.75 -2.98
CA PRO A 433 -23.76 -12.06 -2.97
C PRO A 433 -23.38 -12.58 -4.36
N LEU A 434 -22.14 -13.03 -4.47
CA LEU A 434 -21.60 -13.66 -5.68
C LEU A 434 -22.24 -15.04 -5.90
N GLY A 435 -22.62 -15.33 -7.14
CA GLY A 435 -23.14 -16.65 -7.52
C GLY A 435 -22.09 -17.75 -7.36
N LEU A 436 -22.53 -18.98 -7.13
CA LEU A 436 -21.64 -20.15 -6.96
C LEU A 436 -20.63 -20.30 -8.11
N GLY A 437 -21.06 -20.08 -9.36
CA GLY A 437 -20.16 -20.10 -10.53
C GLY A 437 -19.07 -19.03 -10.48
N GLN A 438 -19.36 -17.84 -9.95
CA GLN A 438 -18.35 -16.77 -9.76
C GLN A 438 -17.36 -17.14 -8.64
N LEU A 439 -17.83 -17.68 -7.52
CA LEU A 439 -16.95 -18.16 -6.43
C LEU A 439 -16.02 -19.29 -6.90
N LEU A 440 -16.54 -20.22 -7.70
CA LEU A 440 -15.75 -21.29 -8.33
C LEU A 440 -14.75 -20.75 -9.36
N ALA A 441 -15.13 -19.76 -10.16
CA ALA A 441 -14.23 -19.10 -11.12
C ALA A 441 -13.09 -18.37 -10.40
N VAL A 442 -13.38 -17.61 -9.33
CA VAL A 442 -12.39 -16.97 -8.45
C VAL A 442 -11.40 -18.02 -7.90
N ALA A 443 -11.91 -19.13 -7.35
CA ALA A 443 -11.09 -20.20 -6.82
C ALA A 443 -10.21 -20.88 -7.89
N SER A 444 -10.75 -21.13 -9.08
CA SER A 444 -10.03 -21.75 -10.19
C SER A 444 -8.89 -20.86 -10.70
N GLN A 445 -9.10 -19.53 -10.76
CA GLN A 445 -8.05 -18.58 -11.16
C GLN A 445 -6.87 -18.55 -10.17
N VAL A 446 -7.15 -18.53 -8.86
CA VAL A 446 -6.09 -18.64 -7.84
C VAL A 446 -5.37 -19.99 -7.94
N ALA A 447 -6.10 -21.09 -8.14
CA ALA A 447 -5.50 -22.40 -8.32
C ALA A 447 -4.58 -22.46 -9.56
N ALA A 448 -4.99 -21.85 -10.68
CA ALA A 448 -4.17 -21.74 -11.89
C ALA A 448 -2.87 -20.93 -11.66
N GLY A 449 -2.94 -19.84 -10.89
CA GLY A 449 -1.75 -19.10 -10.44
C GLY A 449 -0.80 -19.97 -9.61
N MET A 450 -1.33 -20.76 -8.67
CA MET A 450 -0.51 -21.67 -7.86
C MET A 450 0.05 -22.87 -8.65
N VAL A 451 -0.64 -23.35 -9.69
CA VAL A 451 -0.09 -24.36 -10.63
C VAL A 451 1.16 -23.83 -11.33
N TYR A 452 1.15 -22.56 -11.75
CA TYR A 452 2.31 -21.91 -12.36
C TYR A 452 3.49 -21.79 -11.37
N LEU A 453 3.25 -21.25 -10.18
CA LEU A 453 4.30 -21.09 -9.15
C LEU A 453 4.93 -22.45 -8.76
N ALA A 454 4.10 -23.47 -8.52
CA ALA A 454 4.57 -24.82 -8.22
C ALA A 454 5.38 -25.43 -9.38
N GLY A 455 5.03 -25.11 -10.63
CA GLY A 455 5.80 -25.52 -11.83
C GLY A 455 7.19 -24.90 -11.93
N LEU A 456 7.43 -23.78 -11.25
CA LEU A 456 8.74 -23.13 -11.11
C LEU A 456 9.45 -23.47 -9.79
N HIS A 457 8.91 -24.40 -9.00
CA HIS A 457 9.33 -24.69 -7.62
C HIS A 457 9.31 -23.47 -6.69
N PHE A 458 8.49 -22.45 -7.02
CA PHE A 458 8.29 -21.27 -6.19
C PHE A 458 7.25 -21.58 -5.10
N VAL A 459 7.58 -21.28 -3.85
CA VAL A 459 6.71 -21.49 -2.68
C VAL A 459 6.30 -20.12 -2.13
N HIS A 460 5.00 -19.85 -2.10
CA HIS A 460 4.43 -18.55 -1.73
C HIS A 460 4.45 -18.29 -0.22
N ARG A 461 4.18 -19.29 0.63
CA ARG A 461 4.24 -19.22 2.12
C ARG A 461 3.26 -18.29 2.84
N ASP A 462 2.62 -17.35 2.14
CA ASP A 462 1.59 -16.43 2.66
C ASP A 462 0.40 -16.32 1.67
N LEU A 463 0.01 -17.46 1.08
CA LEU A 463 -1.15 -17.52 0.19
C LEU A 463 -2.45 -17.33 1.01
N ALA A 464 -3.12 -16.19 0.81
CA ALA A 464 -4.37 -15.79 1.45
C ALA A 464 -5.16 -14.86 0.53
N THR A 465 -6.48 -14.69 0.75
CA THR A 465 -7.28 -13.78 -0.11
C THR A 465 -6.81 -12.32 -0.03
N ARG A 466 -6.23 -11.87 1.10
CA ARG A 466 -5.61 -10.52 1.23
C ARG A 466 -4.41 -10.27 0.31
N ASN A 467 -3.80 -11.34 -0.23
CA ASN A 467 -2.66 -11.31 -1.15
C ASN A 467 -3.08 -11.68 -2.59
N CYS A 468 -4.37 -11.93 -2.83
CA CYS A 468 -4.92 -12.00 -4.19
C CYS A 468 -5.54 -10.64 -4.55
N LEU A 469 -5.41 -10.19 -5.79
CA LEU A 469 -6.01 -8.96 -6.30
C LEU A 469 -7.11 -9.25 -7.33
N VAL A 470 -8.09 -8.35 -7.43
CA VAL A 470 -9.25 -8.46 -8.33
C VAL A 470 -9.25 -7.30 -9.34
N GLY A 471 -9.15 -7.66 -10.62
CA GLY A 471 -9.20 -6.75 -11.77
C GLY A 471 -10.58 -6.71 -12.42
N GLN A 472 -10.70 -5.93 -13.48
CA GLN A 472 -11.95 -5.80 -14.24
C GLN A 472 -12.48 -7.17 -14.70
N GLY A 473 -13.80 -7.35 -14.71
CA GLY A 473 -14.44 -8.59 -15.16
C GLY A 473 -14.18 -9.81 -14.26
N LEU A 474 -13.97 -9.60 -12.95
CA LEU A 474 -13.64 -10.66 -11.96
C LEU A 474 -12.36 -11.46 -12.29
N VAL A 475 -11.39 -10.83 -12.98
CA VAL A 475 -10.06 -11.44 -13.18
C VAL A 475 -9.30 -11.42 -11.86
N VAL A 476 -8.96 -12.60 -11.34
CA VAL A 476 -8.24 -12.76 -10.08
C VAL A 476 -6.80 -13.19 -10.34
N LYS A 477 -5.86 -12.53 -9.65
CA LYS A 477 -4.43 -12.79 -9.75
C LYS A 477 -3.79 -12.80 -8.38
N ILE A 478 -2.78 -13.65 -8.18
CA ILE A 478 -1.97 -13.69 -6.97
C ILE A 478 -0.90 -12.60 -7.06
N GLY A 479 -0.72 -11.81 -6.00
CA GLY A 479 0.41 -10.89 -5.86
C GLY A 479 1.12 -11.10 -4.52
N ASP A 480 2.32 -10.55 -4.38
CA ASP A 480 2.99 -10.45 -3.08
C ASP A 480 3.06 -8.99 -2.64
N PHE A 481 1.92 -8.53 -2.15
CA PHE A 481 1.71 -7.15 -1.76
C PHE A 481 1.48 -7.06 -0.27
N GLY A 482 2.57 -6.92 0.50
CA GLY A 482 2.56 -6.54 1.92
C GLY A 482 1.97 -5.14 2.23
N MET A 483 1.14 -4.61 1.32
CA MET A 483 0.36 -3.36 1.35
C MET A 483 -0.71 -3.32 2.45
N SER A 484 -1.03 -4.46 3.03
CA SER A 484 -2.30 -4.66 3.74
C SER A 484 -2.11 -5.09 5.20
N ARG A 485 -0.86 -5.21 5.66
CA ARG A 485 -0.49 -5.72 7.00
C ARG A 485 -1.07 -4.92 8.17
N ASP A 486 -1.39 -3.64 8.01
CA ASP A 486 -1.96 -2.84 9.11
C ASP A 486 -3.46 -3.15 9.30
N ILE A 487 -4.21 -3.23 8.19
CA ILE A 487 -5.64 -3.62 8.18
C ILE A 487 -5.80 -5.10 8.58
N TYR A 488 -4.94 -5.98 8.09
CA TYR A 488 -4.93 -7.42 8.40
C TYR A 488 -3.94 -7.80 9.50
N SER A 489 -3.61 -6.87 10.41
CA SER A 489 -2.61 -7.10 11.46
C SER A 489 -2.96 -8.24 12.41
N THR A 490 -4.25 -8.55 12.58
CA THR A 490 -4.75 -9.67 13.38
C THR A 490 -4.56 -11.05 12.74
N ASP A 491 -4.32 -11.12 11.42
CA ASP A 491 -4.05 -12.37 10.70
C ASP A 491 -2.65 -12.92 10.98
N TYR A 492 -1.73 -12.07 11.46
CA TYR A 492 -0.33 -12.40 11.69
C TYR A 492 0.00 -12.54 13.18
N TYR A 493 0.59 -13.68 13.55
CA TYR A 493 1.10 -13.92 14.90
C TYR A 493 2.61 -13.69 14.98
N ARG A 494 3.07 -13.06 16.06
CA ARG A 494 4.50 -12.74 16.29
C ARG A 494 5.17 -13.85 17.09
N VAL A 495 6.01 -14.66 16.44
CA VAL A 495 6.81 -15.71 17.09
C VAL A 495 8.21 -15.20 17.42
N GLY A 496 8.72 -15.54 18.60
CA GLY A 496 10.08 -15.20 19.04
C GLY A 496 10.36 -13.69 19.13
N GLY A 497 9.31 -12.86 19.21
CA GLY A 497 9.41 -11.39 19.27
C GLY A 497 9.85 -10.70 17.97
N ARG A 498 10.15 -11.43 16.89
CA ARG A 498 10.75 -10.86 15.65
C ARG A 498 10.05 -11.24 14.35
N THR A 499 9.47 -12.44 14.25
CA THR A 499 8.90 -12.94 12.98
C THR A 499 7.38 -12.93 13.02
N MET A 500 6.75 -12.29 12.03
CA MET A 500 5.30 -12.31 11.82
C MET A 500 4.93 -13.49 10.90
N LEU A 501 3.91 -14.26 11.25
CA LEU A 501 3.50 -15.46 10.51
C LEU A 501 1.98 -15.54 10.33
N PRO A 502 1.48 -15.93 9.14
CA PRO A 502 0.05 -16.08 8.86
C PRO A 502 -0.49 -17.42 9.41
N ILE A 503 -0.34 -17.67 10.72
CA ILE A 503 -0.52 -18.99 11.34
C ILE A 503 -1.86 -19.69 11.05
N ARG A 504 -2.92 -18.93 10.77
CA ARG A 504 -4.28 -19.44 10.47
C ARG A 504 -4.38 -20.06 9.06
N TRP A 505 -3.44 -19.74 8.18
CA TRP A 505 -3.27 -20.31 6.84
C TRP A 505 -2.18 -21.39 6.79
N MET A 506 -1.36 -21.53 7.83
CA MET A 506 -0.21 -22.45 7.83
C MET A 506 -0.60 -23.89 8.19
N PRO A 507 0.02 -24.90 7.55
CA PRO A 507 -0.14 -26.30 7.95
C PRO A 507 0.68 -26.67 9.20
N PRO A 508 0.42 -27.85 9.81
CA PRO A 508 1.11 -28.31 11.01
C PRO A 508 2.64 -28.33 10.87
N GLU A 509 3.21 -28.76 9.73
CA GLU A 509 4.66 -28.84 9.54
C GLU A 509 5.34 -27.46 9.41
N SER A 510 4.64 -26.45 8.90
CA SER A 510 5.16 -25.08 8.86
C SER A 510 5.11 -24.42 10.23
N ILE A 511 4.09 -24.73 11.04
CA ILE A 511 3.96 -24.25 12.42
C ILE A 511 4.99 -24.92 13.34
N LEU A 512 5.08 -26.25 13.31
CA LEU A 512 5.92 -27.04 14.22
C LEU A 512 7.40 -27.10 13.82
N TYR A 513 7.69 -27.20 12.52
CA TYR A 513 9.03 -27.53 12.00
C TYR A 513 9.58 -26.50 11.01
N ARG A 514 8.87 -25.37 10.80
CA ARG A 514 9.23 -24.32 9.83
C ARG A 514 9.49 -24.81 8.40
N LYS A 515 8.87 -25.94 8.02
CA LYS A 515 8.96 -26.48 6.67
C LYS A 515 7.96 -25.77 5.76
N PHE A 516 8.43 -25.26 4.62
CA PHE A 516 7.62 -24.63 3.60
C PHE A 516 7.92 -25.29 2.25
N THR A 517 6.88 -25.81 1.61
CA THR A 517 6.93 -26.53 0.33
C THR A 517 5.69 -26.22 -0.51
N THR A 518 5.64 -26.69 -1.76
CA THR A 518 4.46 -26.63 -2.61
C THR A 518 3.22 -27.26 -1.96
N GLU A 519 3.40 -28.31 -1.16
CA GLU A 519 2.32 -28.98 -0.42
C GLU A 519 1.85 -28.15 0.79
N SER A 520 2.69 -27.27 1.33
CA SER A 520 2.29 -26.29 2.35
C SER A 520 1.43 -25.17 1.76
N ASP A 521 1.71 -24.74 0.53
CA ASP A 521 0.83 -23.79 -0.18
C ASP A 521 -0.50 -24.43 -0.60
N VAL A 522 -0.54 -25.74 -0.87
CA VAL A 522 -1.81 -26.47 -1.09
C VAL A 522 -2.71 -26.40 0.15
N TRP A 523 -2.16 -26.52 1.36
CA TRP A 523 -2.93 -26.33 2.60
C TRP A 523 -3.48 -24.91 2.69
N SER A 524 -2.63 -23.90 2.46
CA SER A 524 -3.02 -22.48 2.43
C SER A 524 -4.11 -22.21 1.38
N PHE A 525 -4.04 -22.87 0.21
CA PHE A 525 -5.08 -22.81 -0.83
C PHE A 525 -6.41 -23.38 -0.34
N GLY A 526 -6.40 -24.48 0.44
CA GLY A 526 -7.60 -24.99 1.10
C GLY A 526 -8.23 -23.95 2.02
N VAL A 527 -7.42 -23.17 2.75
CA VAL A 527 -7.89 -22.05 3.59
C VAL A 527 -8.41 -20.89 2.73
N VAL A 528 -7.76 -20.53 1.62
CA VAL A 528 -8.29 -19.54 0.65
C VAL A 528 -9.65 -19.96 0.10
N LEU A 529 -9.84 -21.25 -0.20
CA LEU A 529 -11.13 -21.78 -0.63
C LEU A 529 -12.19 -21.59 0.47
N TRP A 530 -11.82 -21.79 1.74
CA TRP A 530 -12.71 -21.50 2.87
C TRP A 530 -13.03 -20.00 3.02
N GLU A 531 -12.05 -19.10 2.82
CA GLU A 531 -12.27 -17.65 2.80
C GLU A 531 -13.25 -17.24 1.69
N ILE A 532 -13.08 -17.75 0.47
CA ILE A 532 -13.98 -17.48 -0.67
C ILE A 532 -15.42 -17.84 -0.33
N PHE A 533 -15.64 -19.06 0.20
CA PHE A 533 -16.98 -19.55 0.53
C PHE A 533 -17.53 -19.05 1.88
N THR A 534 -16.79 -18.20 2.60
CA THR A 534 -17.26 -17.47 3.79
C THR A 534 -17.30 -15.95 3.59
N TYR A 535 -17.07 -15.46 2.37
CA TYR A 535 -16.98 -14.04 2.04
C TYR A 535 -15.90 -13.28 2.85
N GLY A 536 -14.70 -13.86 2.91
CA GLY A 536 -13.51 -13.24 3.49
C GLY A 536 -13.44 -13.26 5.02
N LYS A 537 -14.23 -14.09 5.71
CA LYS A 537 -14.15 -14.27 7.16
C LYS A 537 -12.76 -14.77 7.56
N GLN A 538 -12.31 -14.38 8.75
CA GLN A 538 -11.02 -14.84 9.27
C GLN A 538 -11.13 -16.35 9.61
N PRO A 539 -10.19 -17.20 9.16
CA PRO A 539 -10.16 -18.60 9.57
C PRO A 539 -9.98 -18.68 11.09
N TRP A 540 -10.77 -19.53 11.74
CA TRP A 540 -10.80 -19.66 13.20
C TRP A 540 -11.15 -18.37 13.96
N TYR A 541 -11.98 -17.47 13.40
CA TYR A 541 -12.29 -16.14 13.99
C TYR A 541 -12.78 -16.13 15.44
N GLN A 542 -13.28 -17.25 15.96
CA GLN A 542 -13.72 -17.40 17.36
C GLN A 542 -12.57 -17.70 18.34
N LEU A 543 -11.40 -18.08 17.83
CA LEU A 543 -10.25 -18.55 18.60
C LEU A 543 -9.13 -17.52 18.63
N SER A 544 -8.37 -17.48 19.74
CA SER A 544 -7.09 -16.77 19.78
C SER A 544 -6.04 -17.45 18.89
N ASN A 545 -4.93 -16.74 18.65
CA ASN A 545 -3.82 -17.26 17.85
C ASN A 545 -3.19 -18.52 18.46
N THR A 546 -3.15 -18.66 19.78
CA THR A 546 -2.66 -19.86 20.46
C THR A 546 -3.62 -21.04 20.29
N GLU A 547 -4.92 -20.81 20.47
CA GLU A 547 -5.94 -21.86 20.32
C GLU A 547 -6.07 -22.34 18.87
N ALA A 548 -5.85 -21.46 17.89
CA ALA A 548 -5.77 -21.84 16.48
C ALA A 548 -4.55 -22.75 16.20
N ILE A 549 -3.38 -22.43 16.77
CA ILE A 549 -2.18 -23.30 16.70
C ILE A 549 -2.48 -24.68 17.31
N ASP A 550 -3.12 -24.72 18.48
CA ASP A 550 -3.49 -25.97 19.14
C ASP A 550 -4.48 -26.79 18.29
N CYS A 551 -5.50 -26.15 17.71
CA CYS A 551 -6.45 -26.82 16.81
C CYS A 551 -5.76 -27.43 15.58
N ILE A 552 -4.94 -26.65 14.87
CA ILE A 552 -4.25 -27.10 13.64
C ILE A 552 -3.29 -28.25 13.97
N THR A 553 -2.48 -28.14 15.03
CA THR A 553 -1.49 -29.16 15.39
C THR A 553 -2.12 -30.46 15.92
N GLN A 554 -3.30 -30.36 16.56
CA GLN A 554 -4.13 -31.51 16.94
C GLN A 554 -4.88 -32.14 15.76
N GLY A 555 -4.88 -31.52 14.58
CA GLY A 555 -5.57 -32.03 13.38
C GLY A 555 -7.07 -31.73 13.35
N ARG A 556 -7.52 -30.66 14.02
CA ARG A 556 -8.85 -30.09 13.77
C ARG A 556 -8.82 -29.26 12.49
N GLU A 557 -9.88 -29.34 11.70
CA GLU A 557 -10.06 -28.63 10.43
C GLU A 557 -11.16 -27.55 10.58
N LEU A 558 -11.19 -26.60 9.65
CA LEU A 558 -12.25 -25.59 9.58
C LEU A 558 -13.59 -26.21 9.17
N GLU A 559 -14.68 -25.78 9.79
CA GLU A 559 -16.03 -26.27 9.49
C GLU A 559 -16.50 -25.91 8.06
N ARG A 560 -17.37 -26.72 7.47
CA ARG A 560 -17.96 -26.44 6.15
C ARG A 560 -18.78 -25.14 6.17
N PRO A 561 -18.47 -24.14 5.33
CA PRO A 561 -19.28 -22.93 5.23
C PRO A 561 -20.72 -23.22 4.77
N ARG A 562 -21.69 -22.42 5.23
CA ARG A 562 -23.12 -22.59 4.86
C ARG A 562 -23.35 -22.57 3.36
N ALA A 563 -22.70 -21.64 2.64
CA ALA A 563 -22.79 -21.50 1.19
C ALA A 563 -21.88 -22.46 0.39
N CYS A 564 -21.18 -23.41 1.03
CA CYS A 564 -20.20 -24.29 0.39
C CYS A 564 -20.79 -25.66 0.04
N PRO A 565 -20.87 -26.03 -1.26
CA PRO A 565 -21.29 -27.37 -1.66
C PRO A 565 -20.37 -28.47 -1.09
N PRO A 566 -20.88 -29.67 -0.77
CA PRO A 566 -20.08 -30.78 -0.24
C PRO A 566 -18.86 -31.13 -1.12
N GLU A 567 -18.98 -31.00 -2.44
CA GLU A 567 -17.94 -31.27 -3.43
C GLU A 567 -16.75 -30.31 -3.28
N VAL A 568 -17.03 -29.02 -3.01
CA VAL A 568 -16.00 -28.01 -2.75
C VAL A 568 -15.34 -28.25 -1.40
N TYR A 569 -16.12 -28.61 -0.38
CA TYR A 569 -15.58 -28.95 0.93
C TYR A 569 -14.71 -30.22 0.89
N ALA A 570 -15.03 -31.20 0.03
CA ALA A 570 -14.18 -32.36 -0.20
C ALA A 570 -12.81 -31.99 -0.81
N ILE A 571 -12.74 -30.92 -1.61
CA ILE A 571 -11.46 -30.35 -2.07
C ILE A 571 -10.68 -29.74 -0.89
N MET A 572 -11.33 -28.94 -0.03
CA MET A 572 -10.69 -28.38 1.18
C MET A 572 -10.10 -29.49 2.08
N ARG A 573 -10.90 -30.54 2.34
CA ARG A 573 -10.48 -31.76 3.08
C ARG A 573 -9.30 -32.48 2.42
N GLY A 574 -9.20 -32.46 1.09
CA GLY A 574 -8.05 -32.99 0.35
C GLY A 574 -6.79 -32.13 0.47
N CYS A 575 -6.94 -30.81 0.66
CA CYS A 575 -5.84 -29.89 0.94
C CYS A 575 -5.35 -29.98 2.40
N TRP A 576 -6.22 -30.29 3.34
CA TRP A 576 -5.92 -30.33 4.78
C TRP A 576 -5.49 -31.71 5.32
N GLN A 577 -5.02 -32.61 4.44
CA GLN A 577 -4.40 -33.85 4.90
C GLN A 577 -3.15 -33.55 5.75
N ARG A 578 -3.03 -34.23 6.89
CA ARG A 578 -1.94 -33.99 7.87
C ARG A 578 -0.57 -34.19 7.23
N GLU A 579 -0.38 -35.35 6.60
CA GLU A 579 0.84 -35.67 5.88
C GLU A 579 0.89 -34.92 4.53
N PRO A 580 1.92 -34.10 4.25
CA PRO A 580 1.97 -33.28 3.03
C PRO A 580 1.86 -34.10 1.74
N GLN A 581 2.40 -35.32 1.72
CA GLN A 581 2.39 -36.22 0.56
C GLN A 581 1.02 -36.85 0.27
N GLN A 582 0.06 -36.74 1.20
CA GLN A 582 -1.32 -37.20 1.01
C GLN A 582 -2.25 -36.09 0.50
N ARG A 583 -1.79 -34.83 0.49
CA ARG A 583 -2.55 -33.70 -0.06
C ARG A 583 -2.69 -33.86 -1.57
N HIS A 584 -3.83 -33.46 -2.13
CA HIS A 584 -3.99 -33.44 -3.58
C HIS A 584 -3.01 -32.46 -4.22
N SER A 585 -2.48 -32.77 -5.41
CA SER A 585 -1.62 -31.82 -6.10
C SER A 585 -2.43 -30.58 -6.50
N ILE A 586 -1.79 -29.41 -6.55
CA ILE A 586 -2.48 -28.19 -6.96
C ILE A 586 -3.06 -28.29 -8.39
N LYS A 587 -2.48 -29.15 -9.24
CA LYS A 587 -3.01 -29.47 -10.58
C LYS A 587 -4.33 -30.24 -10.51
N ASP A 588 -4.43 -31.23 -9.63
CA ASP A 588 -5.68 -31.99 -9.42
C ASP A 588 -6.77 -31.11 -8.80
N VAL A 589 -6.39 -30.26 -7.85
CA VAL A 589 -7.27 -29.27 -7.22
C VAL A 589 -7.82 -28.29 -8.26
N HIS A 590 -6.96 -27.72 -9.10
CA HIS A 590 -7.37 -26.84 -10.20
C HIS A 590 -8.31 -27.55 -11.18
N ALA A 591 -7.98 -28.76 -11.63
CA ALA A 591 -8.81 -29.52 -12.56
C ALA A 591 -10.22 -29.82 -12.00
N ARG A 592 -10.33 -30.15 -10.70
CA ARG A 592 -11.62 -30.36 -10.03
C ARG A 592 -12.43 -29.07 -9.91
N LEU A 593 -11.79 -27.96 -9.55
CA LEU A 593 -12.46 -26.65 -9.50
C LEU A 593 -12.95 -26.20 -10.88
N GLN A 594 -12.15 -26.43 -11.93
CA GLN A 594 -12.53 -26.12 -13.31
C GLN A 594 -13.73 -26.96 -13.78
N ALA A 595 -13.78 -28.25 -13.43
CA ALA A 595 -14.93 -29.11 -13.71
C ALA A 595 -16.21 -28.63 -12.97
N LEU A 596 -16.09 -28.26 -11.69
CA LEU A 596 -17.20 -27.67 -10.93
C LEU A 596 -17.62 -26.29 -11.47
N ALA A 597 -16.70 -25.47 -11.98
CA ALA A 597 -17.02 -24.18 -12.57
C ALA A 597 -17.78 -24.31 -13.90
N GLN A 598 -17.49 -25.36 -14.69
CA GLN A 598 -18.21 -25.67 -15.94
C GLN A 598 -19.62 -26.24 -15.69
N ALA A 599 -19.80 -27.01 -14.62
CA ALA A 599 -21.08 -27.55 -14.20
C ALA A 599 -21.31 -27.33 -12.69
N PRO A 600 -21.69 -26.12 -12.26
CA PRO A 600 -21.89 -25.82 -10.85
C PRO A 600 -22.96 -26.72 -10.22
N PRO A 601 -22.68 -27.36 -9.07
CA PRO A 601 -23.65 -28.24 -8.41
C PRO A 601 -24.85 -27.42 -7.91
N VAL A 602 -26.05 -27.98 -8.02
CA VAL A 602 -27.26 -27.37 -7.46
C VAL A 602 -27.17 -27.47 -5.94
N TYR A 603 -26.90 -26.34 -5.28
CA TYR A 603 -26.84 -26.22 -3.84
C TYR A 603 -27.86 -25.19 -3.35
N LEU A 604 -28.79 -25.64 -2.52
CA LEU A 604 -29.75 -24.79 -1.80
C LEU A 604 -29.38 -24.83 -0.33
N ASP A 605 -29.32 -23.67 0.33
CA ASP A 605 -29.23 -23.61 1.78
C ASP A 605 -30.64 -23.87 2.35
N VAL A 606 -30.90 -25.13 2.75
CA VAL A 606 -32.25 -25.61 3.10
C VAL A 606 -32.71 -25.11 4.48
N LEU A 607 -31.89 -24.33 5.20
CA LEU A 607 -32.17 -23.86 6.57
C LEU A 607 -31.85 -22.36 6.72
N GLY A 608 -32.83 -21.53 6.35
CA GLY A 608 -32.92 -20.12 6.76
C GLY A 608 -33.47 -19.98 8.17
#